data_AF-A0AAI8T6I6-F1
#
_entry.id   AF-A0AAI8T6I6-F1
#
_cell.length_a   1.000
_cell.length_b   1.000
_cell.length_c   1.000
_cell.angle_alpha   90.00
_cell.angle_beta   90.00
_cell.angle_gamma   90.00
#
_symmetry.space_group_name_H-M   'P 1'
#
loop_
_entity.id
_entity.type
_entity.pdbx_description
1 polymer ?
#
loop_
_entity_poly.entity_id
_entity_poly.type
_entity_poly.pdbx_seq_one_letter_code
_entity_poly.pdbx_strand_id
1 'polypeptide(L)'
;MTEVPSTILERLGSGQTAVLVEKTTVGTDTLYKLNVTSEDEGGQLVAKVDQAGNITFPLSDAGVLQADPRDDIGSDLKSALDSLKIPEVTVDLDWKAAAGATFLTKQQLDTKLADEAKACVNTLLTGDVPGTDHGNLACAWAVNEVARRALRRPIGGGLSTASMYLVLKAKHQPVKRADAIPGHVIISPTEGANIGHVGIVGDNGQVYSNSSSLQKFYNKYTLDTWQAHYGDSKGLQVLFYQLDPSQFPLSGAIS
;
A
#
# COMPACT_ATOMS: atom_id res chain seq x y z
N MET A 1 22.52 13.70 15.35
CA MET A 1 21.47 12.95 14.63
C MET A 1 21.03 13.85 13.49
N THR A 2 21.06 13.37 12.25
CA THR A 2 20.65 14.18 11.11
C THR A 2 19.12 14.26 11.13
N GLU A 3 18.58 15.40 11.51
CA GLU A 3 17.13 15.61 11.59
C GLU A 3 16.51 15.75 10.19
N VAL A 4 15.25 15.35 10.07
CA VAL A 4 14.43 15.66 8.89
C VAL A 4 14.22 17.18 8.86
N PRO A 5 14.59 17.89 7.79
CA PRO A 5 14.36 19.32 7.69
C PRO A 5 12.88 19.68 7.94
N SER A 6 12.63 20.72 8.75
CA SER A 6 11.26 21.16 9.06
C SER A 6 10.45 21.52 7.81
N THR A 7 11.12 22.06 6.80
CA THR A 7 10.52 22.38 5.49
C THR A 7 10.01 21.15 4.74
N ILE A 8 10.60 19.96 4.97
CA ILE A 8 10.07 18.71 4.44
C ILE A 8 8.84 18.27 5.23
N LEU A 9 8.87 18.39 6.56
CA LEU A 9 7.73 18.05 7.42
C LEU A 9 6.48 18.89 7.11
N GLU A 10 6.66 20.18 6.82
CA GLU A 10 5.60 21.10 6.40
C GLU A 10 4.94 20.71 5.06
N ARG A 11 5.58 19.84 4.28
CA ARG A 11 5.12 19.39 2.96
C ARG A 11 4.51 17.98 2.98
N LEU A 12 4.52 17.31 4.13
CA LEU A 12 3.84 16.04 4.33
C LEU A 12 2.33 16.26 4.52
N GLY A 13 1.56 15.18 4.39
CA GLY A 13 0.13 15.20 4.70
C GLY A 13 -0.14 15.52 6.17
N SER A 14 -1.31 16.10 6.45
CA SER A 14 -1.72 16.45 7.82
C SER A 14 -1.64 15.23 8.76
N GLY A 15 -1.09 15.43 9.96
CA GLY A 15 -0.96 14.39 10.99
C GLY A 15 0.14 13.35 10.72
N GLN A 16 0.94 13.52 9.67
CA GLN A 16 2.07 12.65 9.38
C GLN A 16 3.34 13.11 10.09
N THR A 17 4.11 12.13 10.55
CA THR A 17 5.46 12.30 11.08
C THR A 17 6.44 11.57 10.18
N ALA A 18 7.72 11.97 10.21
CA ALA A 18 8.74 11.32 9.42
C ALA A 18 9.99 11.02 10.25
N VAL A 19 10.54 9.83 10.03
CA VAL A 19 11.84 9.41 10.54
C VAL A 19 12.80 9.30 9.37
N LEU A 20 13.98 9.94 9.50
CA LEU A 20 15.03 9.81 8.52
C LEU A 20 15.60 8.38 8.54
N VAL A 21 15.53 7.70 7.41
CA VAL A 21 16.15 6.39 7.19
C VAL A 21 17.55 6.58 6.65
N GLU A 22 17.67 7.35 5.56
CA GLU A 22 18.92 7.54 4.85
C GLU A 22 18.96 8.92 4.18
N LYS A 23 20.14 9.52 4.10
CA LYS A 23 20.38 10.79 3.43
C LYS A 23 21.54 10.63 2.47
N THR A 24 21.35 11.08 1.22
CA THR A 24 22.42 11.10 0.21
C THR A 24 22.40 12.41 -0.57
N THR A 25 23.53 12.77 -1.17
CA THR A 25 23.68 13.99 -1.97
C THR A 25 24.17 13.61 -3.35
N VAL A 26 23.53 14.16 -4.38
CA VAL A 26 23.80 13.88 -5.79
C VAL A 26 23.94 15.20 -6.53
N GLY A 27 25.14 15.52 -6.98
CA GLY A 27 25.43 16.87 -7.48
C GLY A 27 25.12 17.92 -6.42
N THR A 28 24.15 18.79 -6.68
CA THR A 28 23.67 19.82 -5.75
C THR A 28 22.36 19.46 -5.05
N ASP A 29 21.73 18.34 -5.41
CA ASP A 29 20.48 17.87 -4.82
C ASP A 29 20.76 17.02 -3.58
N THR A 30 19.93 17.17 -2.55
CA THR A 30 19.95 16.31 -1.36
C THR A 30 18.69 15.49 -1.28
N LEU A 31 18.85 14.18 -1.14
CA LEU A 31 17.79 13.20 -1.03
C LEU A 31 17.65 12.71 0.40
N TYR A 32 16.41 12.59 0.86
CA TYR A 32 16.03 12.10 2.17
C TYR A 32 15.07 10.93 2.00
N LYS A 33 15.51 9.72 2.32
CA LYS A 33 14.64 8.55 2.45
C LYS A 33 13.99 8.58 3.83
N LEU A 34 12.67 8.61 3.86
CA LEU A 34 11.88 8.79 5.07
C LEU A 34 10.91 7.61 5.25
N ASN A 35 10.80 7.13 6.49
CA ASN A 35 9.61 6.40 6.93
C ASN A 35 8.61 7.44 7.41
N VAL A 36 7.47 7.55 6.73
CA VAL A 36 6.40 8.47 7.06
C VAL A 36 5.28 7.67 7.71
N THR A 37 4.80 8.13 8.85
CA THR A 37 3.77 7.43 9.63
C THR A 37 2.74 8.42 10.15
N SER A 38 1.49 7.99 10.21
CA SER A 38 0.42 8.62 10.97
C SER A 38 -0.12 7.62 12.00
N GLU A 39 -1.22 7.95 12.67
CA GLU A 39 -1.88 7.02 13.60
C GLU A 39 -2.27 5.70 12.91
N ASP A 40 -2.68 5.76 11.65
CA ASP A 40 -3.37 4.66 10.97
C ASP A 40 -2.60 4.06 9.80
N GLU A 41 -1.66 4.81 9.23
CA GLU A 41 -0.89 4.37 8.07
C GLU A 41 0.59 4.65 8.22
N GLY A 42 1.37 4.01 7.37
CA GLY A 42 2.74 4.43 7.12
C GLY A 42 3.19 3.96 5.76
N GLY A 43 4.26 4.59 5.30
CA GLY A 43 4.84 4.36 4.00
C GLY A 43 6.24 4.92 3.89
N GLN A 44 6.94 4.57 2.82
CA GLN A 44 8.25 5.14 2.51
C GLN A 44 8.14 6.21 1.44
N LEU A 45 8.94 7.27 1.58
CA LEU A 45 9.12 8.26 0.52
C LEU A 45 10.55 8.78 0.44
N VAL A 46 10.88 9.34 -0.72
CA VAL A 46 12.09 10.13 -0.94
C VAL A 46 11.68 11.56 -1.18
N ALA A 47 12.15 12.45 -0.31
CA ALA A 47 12.10 13.88 -0.55
C ALA A 47 13.42 14.33 -1.19
N LYS A 48 13.33 15.13 -2.25
CA LYS A 48 14.46 15.81 -2.88
C LYS A 48 14.41 17.28 -2.55
N VAL A 49 15.52 17.81 -2.07
CA VAL A 49 15.75 19.24 -1.88
C VAL A 49 16.79 19.68 -2.90
N ASP A 50 16.39 20.55 -3.83
CA ASP A 50 17.30 21.11 -4.82
C ASP A 50 18.17 22.26 -4.26
N GLN A 51 19.10 22.76 -5.07
CA GLN A 51 19.99 23.86 -4.68
C GLN A 51 19.25 25.16 -4.30
N ALA A 52 18.06 25.40 -4.87
CA ALA A 52 17.23 26.56 -4.55
C ALA A 52 16.37 26.33 -3.30
N GLY A 53 16.43 25.15 -2.69
CA GLY A 53 15.63 24.76 -1.54
C GLY A 53 14.23 24.27 -1.89
N ASN A 54 13.92 24.06 -3.17
CA ASN A 54 12.63 23.50 -3.57
C ASN A 54 12.54 22.03 -3.19
N ILE A 55 11.37 21.64 -2.72
CA ILE A 55 11.10 20.28 -2.25
C ILE A 55 10.17 19.57 -3.24
N THR A 56 10.63 18.42 -3.74
CA THR A 56 9.83 17.48 -4.53
C THR A 56 9.87 16.10 -3.91
N PHE A 57 8.88 15.26 -4.24
CA PHE A 57 8.77 13.88 -3.76
C PHE A 57 8.85 12.92 -4.94
N PRO A 58 10.05 12.72 -5.51
CA PRO A 58 10.21 11.94 -6.75
C PRO A 58 9.84 10.47 -6.58
N LEU A 59 9.91 9.93 -5.36
CA LEU A 59 9.50 8.56 -5.06
C LEU A 59 8.69 8.54 -3.77
N SER A 60 7.64 7.74 -3.76
CA SER A 60 7.00 7.24 -2.55
C SER A 60 6.69 5.76 -2.75
N ASP A 61 6.00 5.13 -1.82
CA ASP A 61 5.34 3.86 -2.11
C ASP A 61 4.47 3.93 -3.37
N ALA A 62 4.11 5.15 -3.84
CA ALA A 62 3.48 5.47 -5.12
C ALA A 62 4.39 5.78 -6.32
N GLY A 63 5.70 5.56 -6.24
CA GLY A 63 6.64 5.74 -7.36
C GLY A 63 6.33 4.89 -8.60
N VAL A 64 5.20 4.18 -8.64
CA VAL A 64 4.71 3.35 -9.74
C VAL A 64 3.48 3.95 -10.46
N LEU A 65 2.97 5.12 -10.05
CA LEU A 65 1.72 5.70 -10.61
C LEU A 65 1.86 6.92 -11.52
N GLN A 66 3.09 7.35 -11.80
CA GLN A 66 3.38 8.19 -12.96
C GLN A 66 4.48 7.48 -13.75
N ALA A 67 4.61 7.77 -15.05
CA ALA A 67 5.72 7.28 -15.88
C ALA A 67 7.00 7.28 -15.05
N ASP A 68 7.78 6.20 -15.11
CA ASP A 68 8.93 5.98 -14.23
C ASP A 68 9.61 7.31 -13.97
N PRO A 69 9.54 7.89 -12.76
CA PRO A 69 10.13 9.20 -12.50
C PRO A 69 11.62 9.20 -12.85
N ARG A 70 12.24 8.01 -12.97
CA ARG A 70 13.60 7.71 -13.41
C ARG A 70 13.87 7.96 -14.90
N ASP A 71 12.86 8.14 -15.75
CA ASP A 71 13.05 8.40 -17.18
C ASP A 71 13.38 9.88 -17.46
N ASP A 72 12.99 10.80 -16.57
CA ASP A 72 13.22 12.25 -16.70
C ASP A 72 14.28 12.83 -15.72
N ILE A 73 14.92 11.97 -14.91
CA ILE A 73 15.99 12.36 -13.97
C ILE A 73 17.35 11.84 -14.45
N GLY A 74 18.35 12.72 -14.43
CA GLY A 74 19.70 12.40 -14.91
C GLY A 74 20.30 11.14 -14.28
N SER A 75 21.22 10.49 -15.00
CA SER A 75 21.82 9.17 -14.66
C SER A 75 22.33 9.06 -13.22
N ASP A 76 22.85 10.16 -12.68
CA ASP A 76 23.43 10.22 -11.34
C ASP A 76 22.35 10.16 -10.26
N LEU A 77 21.22 10.83 -10.51
CA LEU A 77 20.05 10.81 -9.63
C LEU A 77 19.38 9.43 -9.67
N LYS A 78 19.29 8.81 -10.84
CA LYS A 78 18.83 7.42 -10.99
C LYS A 78 19.69 6.45 -10.18
N SER A 79 21.02 6.52 -10.33
CA SER A 79 21.96 5.64 -9.60
C SER A 79 21.88 5.82 -8.09
N ALA A 80 21.68 7.05 -7.62
CA ALA A 80 21.50 7.33 -6.21
C ALA A 80 20.17 6.80 -5.67
N LEU A 81 19.08 6.92 -6.43
CA LEU A 81 17.79 6.33 -6.08
C LEU A 81 17.86 4.80 -6.01
N ASP A 82 18.57 4.17 -6.95
CA ASP A 82 18.81 2.72 -6.92
C ASP A 82 19.65 2.33 -5.69
N SER A 83 20.61 3.16 -5.29
CA SER A 83 21.44 2.94 -4.09
C SER A 83 20.68 3.05 -2.77
N LEU A 84 19.56 3.80 -2.74
CA LEU A 84 18.69 3.95 -1.55
C LEU A 84 17.88 2.68 -1.26
N LYS A 85 18.04 1.60 -2.04
CA LYS A 85 17.41 0.28 -1.84
C LYS A 85 15.92 0.40 -1.49
N ILE A 86 15.20 1.23 -2.24
CA ILE A 86 13.74 1.21 -2.17
C ILE A 86 13.33 -0.12 -2.80
N PRO A 87 12.50 -0.94 -2.14
CA PRO A 87 12.12 -2.24 -2.68
C PRO A 87 11.49 -2.05 -4.06
N GLU A 88 12.20 -2.46 -5.11
CA GLU A 88 11.57 -2.66 -6.42
C GLU A 88 10.61 -3.82 -6.26
N VAL A 89 9.31 -3.52 -6.25
CA VAL A 89 8.29 -4.56 -6.20
C VAL A 89 8.16 -5.13 -7.60
N THR A 90 8.70 -6.32 -7.83
CA THR A 90 8.30 -7.14 -8.97
C THR A 90 6.82 -7.48 -8.82
N VAL A 91 5.98 -6.74 -9.51
CA VAL A 91 4.57 -7.08 -9.64
C VAL A 91 4.49 -8.24 -10.62
N ASP A 92 4.21 -9.44 -10.11
CA ASP A 92 3.96 -10.61 -10.96
C ASP A 92 2.61 -10.47 -11.67
N LEU A 93 2.60 -9.68 -12.73
CA LEU A 93 1.46 -9.52 -13.64
C LEU A 93 1.35 -10.68 -14.63
N ASP A 94 2.36 -11.53 -14.75
CA ASP A 94 2.40 -12.59 -15.76
C ASP A 94 1.92 -13.94 -15.25
N TRP A 95 1.71 -14.06 -13.94
CA TRP A 95 1.15 -15.26 -13.34
C TRP A 95 -0.14 -15.72 -14.05
N LYS A 96 -0.21 -17.03 -14.29
CA LYS A 96 -1.38 -17.72 -14.81
C LYS A 96 -1.59 -19.00 -14.02
N ALA A 97 -2.85 -19.29 -13.71
CA ALA A 97 -3.22 -20.57 -13.14
C ALA A 97 -2.84 -21.72 -14.10
N ALA A 98 -2.49 -22.87 -13.53
CA ALA A 98 -2.27 -24.09 -14.30
C ALA A 98 -3.55 -24.48 -15.08
N ALA A 99 -3.38 -25.09 -16.25
CA ALA A 99 -4.49 -25.62 -17.01
C ALA A 99 -5.30 -26.63 -16.18
N GLY A 100 -6.63 -26.46 -16.14
CA GLY A 100 -7.53 -27.30 -15.34
C GLY A 100 -7.66 -26.89 -13.87
N ALA A 101 -7.10 -25.74 -13.46
CA ALA A 101 -7.33 -25.20 -12.13
C ALA A 101 -8.82 -24.96 -11.85
N THR A 102 -9.23 -25.22 -10.61
CA THR A 102 -10.58 -24.92 -10.12
C THR A 102 -10.56 -23.64 -9.29
N PHE A 103 -11.65 -22.90 -9.34
CA PHE A 103 -11.76 -21.59 -8.69
C PHE A 103 -13.05 -21.52 -7.87
N LEU A 104 -13.02 -20.66 -6.85
CA LEU A 104 -14.23 -20.26 -6.15
C LEU A 104 -15.14 -19.47 -7.10
N THR A 105 -16.45 -19.46 -6.82
CA THR A 105 -17.29 -18.39 -7.38
C THR A 105 -16.89 -17.05 -6.74
N LYS A 106 -17.23 -15.94 -7.40
CA LYS A 106 -17.02 -14.59 -6.84
C LYS A 106 -17.59 -14.45 -5.44
N GLN A 107 -18.84 -14.86 -5.24
CA GLN A 107 -19.50 -14.83 -3.94
C GLN A 107 -18.77 -15.66 -2.88
N GLN A 108 -18.32 -16.88 -3.22
CA GLN A 108 -17.57 -17.72 -2.28
C GLN A 108 -16.21 -17.11 -1.91
N LEU A 109 -15.56 -16.46 -2.86
CA LEU A 109 -14.32 -15.73 -2.63
C LEU A 109 -14.56 -14.55 -1.69
N ASP A 110 -15.56 -13.71 -2.00
CA ASP A 110 -15.91 -12.52 -1.22
C ASP A 110 -16.23 -12.92 0.23
N THR A 111 -17.08 -13.95 0.44
CA THR A 111 -17.37 -14.50 1.77
C THR A 111 -16.11 -14.96 2.50
N LYS A 112 -15.26 -15.78 1.85
CA LYS A 112 -14.05 -16.30 2.48
C LYS A 112 -13.08 -15.21 2.90
N LEU A 113 -12.91 -14.19 2.06
CA LEU A 113 -12.02 -13.09 2.36
C LEU A 113 -12.57 -12.22 3.50
N ALA A 114 -13.88 -11.96 3.52
CA ALA A 114 -14.53 -11.22 4.60
C ALA A 114 -14.41 -11.95 5.95
N ASP A 115 -14.67 -13.27 5.97
CA ASP A 115 -14.60 -14.10 7.17
C ASP A 115 -13.18 -14.13 7.75
N GLU A 116 -12.16 -14.31 6.91
CA GLU A 116 -10.76 -14.30 7.35
C GLU A 116 -10.30 -12.92 7.81
N ALA A 117 -10.71 -11.86 7.12
CA ALA A 117 -10.40 -10.49 7.52
C ALA A 117 -10.96 -10.19 8.92
N LYS A 118 -12.20 -10.61 9.18
CA LYS A 118 -12.85 -10.50 10.49
C LYS A 118 -12.13 -11.34 11.55
N ALA A 119 -11.72 -12.56 11.22
CA ALA A 119 -10.96 -13.42 12.13
C ALA A 119 -9.57 -12.85 12.48
N CYS A 120 -8.96 -12.10 11.56
CA CYS A 120 -7.66 -11.45 11.75
C CYS A 120 -7.71 -10.19 12.62
N VAL A 121 -8.90 -9.58 12.82
CA VAL A 121 -9.05 -8.40 13.68
C VAL A 121 -8.56 -8.71 15.09
N ASN A 122 -7.62 -7.90 15.58
CA ASN A 122 -6.92 -8.04 16.86
C ASN A 122 -6.01 -9.28 17.02
N THR A 123 -5.90 -10.15 16.02
CA THR A 123 -5.11 -11.40 16.12
C THR A 123 -3.93 -11.42 15.15
N LEU A 124 -4.04 -10.76 14.00
CA LEU A 124 -2.93 -10.60 13.06
C LEU A 124 -2.03 -9.45 13.50
N LEU A 125 -0.91 -9.79 14.14
CA LEU A 125 0.14 -8.85 14.52
C LEU A 125 1.02 -8.52 13.32
N THR A 126 1.34 -7.24 13.14
CA THR A 126 2.16 -6.73 12.04
C THR A 126 3.51 -6.18 12.48
N GLY A 127 3.70 -5.93 13.79
CA GLY A 127 4.93 -5.37 14.35
C GLY A 127 6.21 -6.17 14.06
N ASP A 128 6.16 -7.48 14.26
CA ASP A 128 7.36 -8.34 14.15
C ASP A 128 7.62 -8.86 12.73
N VAL A 129 6.86 -8.38 11.74
CA VAL A 129 6.96 -8.88 10.38
C VAL A 129 8.17 -8.23 9.68
N PRO A 130 9.12 -9.03 9.13
CA PRO A 130 10.27 -8.50 8.42
C PRO A 130 9.87 -7.52 7.31
N GLY A 131 10.54 -6.37 7.26
CA GLY A 131 10.32 -5.34 6.25
C GLY A 131 9.15 -4.38 6.54
N THR A 132 8.34 -4.63 7.57
CA THR A 132 7.20 -3.75 7.90
C THR A 132 7.56 -2.56 8.77
N ASP A 133 8.82 -2.45 9.24
CA ASP A 133 9.25 -1.44 10.20
C ASP A 133 8.30 -1.32 11.40
N HIS A 134 8.21 -2.37 12.22
CA HIS A 134 7.36 -2.37 13.40
C HIS A 134 5.88 -2.08 13.08
N GLY A 135 5.37 -2.62 11.97
CA GLY A 135 3.97 -2.45 11.55
C GLY A 135 3.67 -1.15 10.78
N ASN A 136 4.63 -0.24 10.66
CA ASN A 136 4.45 1.04 9.97
C ASN A 136 4.19 0.90 8.46
N LEU A 137 4.81 -0.08 7.83
CA LEU A 137 4.76 -0.35 6.38
C LEU A 137 3.94 -1.62 6.07
N ALA A 138 3.00 -1.98 6.95
CA ALA A 138 2.32 -3.27 6.92
C ALA A 138 0.92 -3.25 6.27
N CYS A 139 0.44 -2.12 5.76
CA CYS A 139 -0.91 -2.01 5.21
C CYS A 139 -1.20 -3.00 4.08
N ALA A 140 -0.41 -2.96 3.00
CA ALA A 140 -0.55 -3.89 1.89
C ALA A 140 -0.13 -5.31 2.29
N TRP A 141 0.85 -5.46 3.19
CA TRP A 141 1.23 -6.77 3.74
C TRP A 141 0.06 -7.46 4.43
N ALA A 142 -0.65 -6.76 5.31
CA ALA A 142 -1.68 -7.36 6.13
C ALA A 142 -2.87 -7.83 5.28
N VAL A 143 -3.25 -7.02 4.28
CA VAL A 143 -4.29 -7.42 3.31
C VAL A 143 -3.82 -8.62 2.47
N ASN A 144 -2.55 -8.64 2.05
CA ASN A 144 -1.95 -9.80 1.36
C ASN A 144 -1.92 -11.05 2.23
N GLU A 145 -1.62 -10.93 3.52
CA GLU A 145 -1.56 -12.04 4.46
C GLU A 145 -2.97 -12.59 4.75
N VAL A 146 -3.97 -11.73 4.91
CA VAL A 146 -5.38 -12.14 5.01
C VAL A 146 -5.81 -12.90 3.75
N ALA A 147 -5.50 -12.38 2.56
CA ALA A 147 -5.78 -13.08 1.30
C ALA A 147 -5.04 -14.42 1.21
N ARG A 148 -3.77 -14.48 1.64
CA ARG A 148 -2.99 -15.73 1.67
C ARG A 148 -3.63 -16.78 2.58
N ARG A 149 -4.16 -16.39 3.74
CA ARG A 149 -4.84 -17.31 4.66
C ARG A 149 -6.18 -17.79 4.10
N ALA A 150 -6.99 -16.87 3.55
CA ALA A 150 -8.32 -17.17 3.01
C ALA A 150 -8.28 -17.96 1.69
N LEU A 151 -7.38 -17.54 0.79
CA LEU A 151 -7.39 -17.86 -0.63
C LEU A 151 -6.10 -18.55 -1.11
N ARG A 152 -5.18 -18.88 -0.18
CA ARG A 152 -3.90 -19.56 -0.41
C ARG A 152 -2.88 -18.77 -1.23
N ARG A 153 -3.16 -17.51 -1.54
CA ARG A 153 -2.25 -16.63 -2.28
C ARG A 153 -2.46 -15.17 -1.87
N PRO A 154 -1.39 -14.35 -1.77
CA PRO A 154 -1.55 -12.91 -1.67
C PRO A 154 -2.24 -12.33 -2.90
N ILE A 155 -2.83 -11.14 -2.77
CA ILE A 155 -3.35 -10.37 -3.89
C ILE A 155 -2.20 -9.95 -4.81
N GLY A 156 -1.11 -9.41 -4.22
CA GLY A 156 0.07 -8.94 -4.92
C GLY A 156 0.54 -7.57 -4.44
N GLY A 157 1.61 -7.05 -5.05
CA GLY A 157 2.15 -5.72 -4.71
C GLY A 157 3.02 -5.66 -3.44
N GLY A 158 3.26 -6.79 -2.77
CA GLY A 158 4.16 -6.88 -1.62
C GLY A 158 3.70 -6.02 -0.44
N LEU A 159 4.58 -5.12 0.02
CA LEU A 159 4.31 -4.17 1.12
C LEU A 159 3.72 -2.84 0.64
N SER A 160 3.74 -2.54 -0.67
CA SER A 160 3.36 -1.24 -1.21
C SER A 160 1.87 -1.15 -1.56
N THR A 161 1.19 -0.15 -0.98
CA THR A 161 -0.19 0.21 -1.34
C THR A 161 -0.32 0.54 -2.82
N ALA A 162 0.61 1.28 -3.42
CA ALA A 162 0.47 1.66 -4.82
C ALA A 162 0.74 0.49 -5.77
N SER A 163 1.72 -0.37 -5.45
CA SER A 163 1.94 -1.61 -6.21
C SER A 163 0.72 -2.54 -6.11
N MET A 164 0.08 -2.63 -4.93
CA MET A 164 -1.18 -3.36 -4.79
C MET A 164 -2.29 -2.75 -5.65
N TYR A 165 -2.43 -1.42 -5.71
CA TYR A 165 -3.38 -0.77 -6.60
C TYR A 165 -3.15 -1.14 -8.08
N LEU A 166 -1.90 -1.21 -8.54
CA LEU A 166 -1.62 -1.65 -9.90
C LEU A 166 -2.07 -3.09 -10.17
N VAL A 167 -1.88 -3.99 -9.21
CA VAL A 167 -2.41 -5.36 -9.30
C VAL A 167 -3.93 -5.36 -9.36
N LEU A 168 -4.59 -4.64 -8.44
CA LEU A 168 -6.04 -4.50 -8.39
C LEU A 168 -6.61 -3.98 -9.70
N LYS A 169 -6.01 -2.91 -10.25
CA LYS A 169 -6.41 -2.33 -11.53
C LYS A 169 -6.22 -3.28 -12.71
N ALA A 170 -5.15 -4.06 -12.73
CA ALA A 170 -4.81 -4.93 -13.85
C ALA A 170 -5.53 -6.29 -13.84
N LYS A 171 -5.85 -6.82 -12.66
CA LYS A 171 -6.29 -8.22 -12.48
C LYS A 171 -7.66 -8.37 -11.83
N HIS A 172 -8.24 -7.30 -11.32
CA HIS A 172 -9.45 -7.34 -10.51
C HIS A 172 -10.50 -6.36 -11.01
N GLN A 173 -11.76 -6.58 -10.63
CA GLN A 173 -12.88 -5.84 -11.17
C GLN A 173 -13.14 -4.58 -10.33
N PRO A 174 -13.10 -3.36 -10.89
CA PRO A 174 -13.51 -2.17 -10.17
C PRO A 174 -15.01 -2.23 -9.83
N VAL A 175 -15.34 -1.76 -8.64
CA VAL A 175 -16.69 -1.71 -8.06
C VAL A 175 -17.01 -0.28 -7.63
N LYS A 176 -18.27 0.13 -7.78
CA LYS A 176 -18.72 1.43 -7.25
C LYS A 176 -18.94 1.31 -5.75
N ARG A 177 -18.73 2.40 -5.00
CA ARG A 177 -19.00 2.42 -3.55
C ARG A 177 -20.39 1.90 -3.16
N ALA A 178 -21.43 2.24 -3.94
CA ALA A 178 -22.80 1.79 -3.68
C ALA A 178 -22.99 0.27 -3.79
N ASP A 179 -22.10 -0.41 -4.52
CA ASP A 179 -22.10 -1.85 -4.76
C ASP A 179 -21.02 -2.57 -3.93
N ALA A 180 -20.32 -1.85 -3.04
CA ALA A 180 -19.28 -2.42 -2.19
C ALA A 180 -19.91 -3.33 -1.12
N ILE A 181 -19.45 -4.59 -1.07
CA ILE A 181 -19.94 -5.61 -0.13
C ILE A 181 -18.77 -6.21 0.66
N PRO A 182 -19.03 -6.94 1.77
CA PRO A 182 -17.99 -7.62 2.52
C PRO A 182 -17.13 -8.51 1.62
N GLY A 183 -15.81 -8.44 1.80
CA GLY A 183 -14.82 -9.18 0.99
C GLY A 183 -14.25 -8.38 -0.18
N HIS A 184 -14.86 -7.26 -0.58
CA HIS A 184 -14.22 -6.35 -1.53
C HIS A 184 -13.01 -5.66 -0.89
N VAL A 185 -12.02 -5.32 -1.70
CA VAL A 185 -10.88 -4.50 -1.28
C VAL A 185 -11.22 -3.03 -1.45
N ILE A 186 -10.99 -2.23 -0.41
CA ILE A 186 -11.02 -0.76 -0.47
C ILE A 186 -9.59 -0.25 -0.43
N ILE A 187 -9.25 0.66 -1.34
CA ILE A 187 -7.90 1.21 -1.44
C ILE A 187 -7.94 2.70 -1.74
N SER A 188 -7.10 3.43 -1.02
CA SER A 188 -6.72 4.80 -1.35
C SER A 188 -5.24 4.79 -1.67
N PRO A 189 -4.86 4.75 -2.96
CA PRO A 189 -3.46 4.68 -3.35
C PRO A 189 -2.67 5.89 -2.83
N THR A 190 -1.42 5.67 -2.44
CA THR A 190 -0.50 6.78 -2.15
C THR A 190 -0.37 7.68 -3.40
N GLU A 191 -0.28 8.99 -3.21
CA GLU A 191 -0.02 9.96 -4.29
C GLU A 191 0.91 11.07 -3.78
N GLY A 192 2.08 11.21 -4.41
CA GLY A 192 3.10 12.17 -3.96
C GLY A 192 3.50 11.93 -2.50
N ALA A 193 3.33 12.98 -1.66
CA ALA A 193 3.60 12.94 -0.22
C ALA A 193 2.43 12.40 0.62
N ASN A 194 1.24 12.22 0.03
CA ASN A 194 0.07 11.73 0.75
C ASN A 194 0.08 10.20 0.77
N ILE A 195 0.50 9.63 1.89
CA ILE A 195 0.49 8.17 2.10
C ILE A 195 -0.95 7.65 2.09
N GLY A 196 -1.21 6.67 1.24
CA GLY A 196 -2.48 6.00 1.13
C GLY A 196 -2.62 4.82 2.09
N HIS A 197 -3.73 4.09 1.96
CA HIS A 197 -3.99 2.90 2.76
C HIS A 197 -4.83 1.88 2.00
N VAL A 198 -4.90 0.66 2.54
CA VAL A 198 -5.69 -0.42 1.96
C VAL A 198 -6.33 -1.27 3.06
N GLY A 199 -7.54 -1.75 2.79
CA GLY A 199 -8.32 -2.59 3.68
C GLY A 199 -9.28 -3.50 2.94
N ILE A 200 -9.99 -4.31 3.72
CA ILE A 200 -11.03 -5.23 3.26
C ILE A 200 -12.35 -4.74 3.83
N VAL A 201 -13.36 -4.59 2.97
CA VAL A 201 -14.72 -4.25 3.37
C VAL A 201 -15.27 -5.39 4.21
N GLY A 202 -15.82 -5.05 5.37
CA GLY A 202 -16.44 -5.96 6.33
C GLY A 202 -17.94 -5.73 6.48
N ASP A 203 -18.54 -6.44 7.43
CA ASP A 203 -19.97 -6.35 7.73
C ASP A 203 -20.39 -4.91 8.07
N ASN A 204 -21.59 -4.51 7.64
CA ASN A 204 -22.17 -3.20 7.94
C ASN A 204 -21.29 -2.01 7.54
N GLY A 205 -20.50 -2.15 6.47
CA GLY A 205 -19.64 -1.09 5.95
C GLY A 205 -18.42 -0.80 6.83
N GLN A 206 -18.06 -1.70 7.75
CA GLN A 206 -16.76 -1.67 8.42
C GLN A 206 -15.63 -1.86 7.41
N VAL A 207 -14.43 -1.41 7.74
CA VAL A 207 -13.22 -1.66 6.97
C VAL A 207 -12.17 -2.25 7.90
N TYR A 208 -11.68 -3.44 7.54
CA TYR A 208 -10.61 -4.14 8.24
C TYR A 208 -9.28 -3.84 7.57
N SER A 209 -8.33 -3.25 8.29
CA SER A 209 -7.02 -2.85 7.76
C SER A 209 -5.93 -2.91 8.84
N ASN A 210 -4.67 -2.77 8.44
CA ASN A 210 -3.59 -2.58 9.40
C ASN A 210 -3.77 -1.23 10.12
N SER A 211 -3.49 -1.20 11.42
CA SER A 211 -3.22 0.03 12.16
C SER A 211 -1.74 0.09 12.48
N SER A 212 -1.03 1.08 11.93
CA SER A 212 0.41 1.25 12.15
C SER A 212 0.72 1.54 13.63
N SER A 213 -0.05 2.40 14.30
CA SER A 213 0.14 2.70 15.73
C SER A 213 -0.10 1.50 16.66
N LEU A 214 -1.04 0.62 16.32
CA LEU A 214 -1.35 -0.58 17.10
C LEU A 214 -0.56 -1.81 16.66
N GLN A 215 0.18 -1.73 15.55
CA GLN A 215 0.98 -2.80 14.97
C GLN A 215 0.19 -4.11 14.77
N LYS A 216 -1.07 -3.98 14.35
CA LYS A 216 -1.98 -5.13 14.14
C LYS A 216 -3.10 -4.81 13.17
N PHE A 217 -3.73 -5.86 12.64
CA PHE A 217 -4.97 -5.77 11.87
C PHE A 217 -6.15 -5.42 12.78
N TYR A 218 -6.93 -4.41 12.39
CA TYR A 218 -7.93 -3.77 13.23
C TYR A 218 -9.12 -3.25 12.39
N ASN A 219 -10.16 -2.75 13.05
CA ASN A 219 -11.40 -2.29 12.43
C ASN A 219 -11.77 -0.86 12.86
N LYS A 220 -10.88 0.11 12.61
CA LYS A 220 -11.09 1.52 13.00
C LYS A 220 -12.08 2.23 12.08
N TYR A 221 -12.05 1.93 10.78
CA TYR A 221 -12.79 2.67 9.77
C TYR A 221 -14.12 2.01 9.41
N THR A 222 -15.06 2.84 9.01
CA THR A 222 -16.17 2.51 8.10
C THR A 222 -15.92 3.09 6.71
N LEU A 223 -16.71 2.69 5.71
CA LEU A 223 -16.68 3.29 4.37
C LEU A 223 -16.79 4.83 4.40
N ASP A 224 -17.63 5.35 5.28
CA ASP A 224 -17.85 6.79 5.41
C ASP A 224 -16.64 7.50 6.04
N THR A 225 -16.12 6.96 7.14
CA THR A 225 -14.92 7.54 7.78
C THR A 225 -13.66 7.39 6.93
N TRP A 226 -13.58 6.32 6.12
CA TRP A 226 -12.51 6.14 5.14
C TRP A 226 -12.58 7.21 4.05
N GLN A 227 -13.78 7.47 3.51
CA GLN A 227 -13.98 8.56 2.55
C GLN A 227 -13.62 9.90 3.16
N ALA A 228 -14.11 10.21 4.35
CA ALA A 228 -13.85 11.49 5.02
C ALA A 228 -12.33 11.69 5.26
N HIS A 229 -11.63 10.64 5.67
CA HIS A 229 -10.19 10.71 5.93
C HIS A 229 -9.36 10.76 4.64
N TYR A 230 -9.43 9.73 3.79
CA TYR A 230 -8.57 9.61 2.62
C TYR A 230 -9.03 10.46 1.45
N GLY A 231 -10.34 10.46 1.18
CA GLY A 231 -10.92 11.22 0.08
C GLY A 231 -10.97 12.70 0.37
N ASP A 232 -11.72 13.08 1.40
CA ASP A 232 -12.10 14.48 1.60
C ASP A 232 -10.96 15.27 2.26
N SER A 233 -10.27 14.70 3.26
CA SER A 233 -9.18 15.40 3.95
C SER A 233 -7.83 15.29 3.23
N LYS A 234 -7.51 14.17 2.58
CA LYS A 234 -6.20 13.97 1.92
C LYS A 234 -6.24 14.14 0.41
N GLY A 235 -7.43 14.26 -0.19
CA GLY A 235 -7.61 14.40 -1.63
C GLY A 235 -7.26 13.14 -2.43
N LEU A 236 -7.12 11.99 -1.77
CA LEU A 236 -6.80 10.73 -2.44
C LEU A 236 -8.05 10.09 -3.04
N GLN A 237 -7.90 9.30 -4.09
CA GLN A 237 -9.02 8.51 -4.59
C GLN A 237 -9.42 7.43 -3.58
N VAL A 238 -10.70 7.07 -3.55
CA VAL A 238 -11.22 5.94 -2.77
C VAL A 238 -11.84 4.94 -3.75
N LEU A 239 -11.14 3.82 -3.93
CA LEU A 239 -11.45 2.84 -4.95
C LEU A 239 -11.83 1.50 -4.32
N PHE A 240 -12.71 0.76 -5.01
CA PHE A 240 -13.18 -0.54 -4.55
C PHE A 240 -12.95 -1.59 -5.64
N TYR A 241 -12.56 -2.79 -5.23
CA TYR A 241 -12.28 -3.89 -6.14
C TYR A 241 -12.88 -5.20 -5.64
N GLN A 242 -13.57 -5.90 -6.54
CA GLN A 242 -13.89 -7.31 -6.37
C GLN A 242 -12.73 -8.12 -6.94
N LEU A 243 -12.20 -9.04 -6.13
CA LEU A 243 -11.12 -9.91 -6.57
C LEU A 243 -11.63 -10.91 -7.62
N ASP A 244 -10.78 -11.19 -8.61
CA ASP A 244 -11.05 -12.16 -9.66
C ASP A 244 -10.66 -13.56 -9.15
N PRO A 245 -11.60 -14.51 -9.04
CA PRO A 245 -11.30 -15.87 -8.61
C PRO A 245 -10.22 -16.56 -9.44
N SER A 246 -10.04 -16.18 -10.71
CA SER A 246 -9.00 -16.76 -11.58
C SER A 246 -7.57 -16.58 -11.01
N GLN A 247 -7.38 -15.61 -10.11
CA GLN A 247 -6.10 -15.32 -9.47
C GLN A 247 -5.81 -16.21 -8.25
N PHE A 248 -6.80 -16.99 -7.78
CA PHE A 248 -6.77 -17.75 -6.53
C PHE A 248 -7.26 -19.20 -6.74
N PRO A 249 -6.43 -20.09 -7.34
CA PRO A 249 -6.83 -21.45 -7.64
C PRO A 249 -6.92 -22.30 -6.36
N LEU A 250 -7.95 -23.13 -6.26
CA LEU A 250 -8.15 -24.05 -5.13
C LEU A 250 -7.21 -25.26 -5.18
N SER A 251 -6.81 -25.67 -6.38
CA SER A 251 -5.93 -26.81 -6.64
C SER A 251 -5.06 -26.53 -7.87
N GLY A 252 -3.78 -26.84 -7.74
CA GLY A 252 -2.74 -26.61 -8.75
C GLY A 252 -1.44 -26.35 -8.00
N ALA A 253 -0.34 -27.01 -8.41
CA ALA A 253 0.93 -26.88 -7.70
C ALA A 253 1.35 -25.40 -7.61
N ILE A 254 1.65 -24.95 -6.39
CA ILE A 254 2.49 -23.76 -6.19
C ILE A 254 3.88 -24.23 -6.65
N SER A 255 4.26 -23.89 -7.88
CA SER A 255 5.64 -24.06 -8.36
C SER A 255 6.51 -22.96 -7.79
#